data_AF-A0A2A2ZBB5-F1
#
_entry.id   AF-A0A2A2ZBB5-F1
#
_cell.length_a   1.000
_cell.length_b   1.000
_cell.length_c   1.000
_cell.angle_alpha   90.00
_cell.angle_beta   90.00
_cell.angle_gamma   90.00
#
_symmetry.space_group_name_H-M   'P 1'
#
loop_
_entity.id
_entity.type
_entity.pdbx_description
1 polymer ?
#
loop_
_entity_poly.entity_id
_entity_poly.type
_entity_poly.pdbx_seq_one_letter_code
_entity_poly.pdbx_strand_id
1 'polypeptide(L)'
;MDLAASAVDIVDLDQPAMQEVNECACGMRRTVLRSWELSPAPGRALARLREAHREEYEHYLDQERASSLAVFEEKWSAHLAGDHGGRDG
;
A
#
# COMPACT_ATOMS: atom_id res chain seq x y z
N MET A 1 27.19 -40.88 -1.25
CA MET A 1 26.23 -41.37 -0.25
C MET A 1 26.43 -40.50 0.97
N ASP A 2 25.51 -39.57 1.21
CA ASP A 2 25.27 -39.01 2.53
C ASP A 2 23.78 -38.64 2.59
N LEU A 3 23.09 -39.41 3.40
CA LEU A 3 21.67 -39.34 3.72
C LEU A 3 21.57 -38.68 5.10
N ALA A 4 20.74 -37.63 5.20
CA ALA A 4 20.12 -37.06 6.42
C ALA A 4 20.31 -35.52 6.43
N ALA A 5 19.30 -34.69 6.65
CA ALA A 5 17.94 -34.92 7.08
C ALA A 5 17.03 -33.93 6.35
N SER A 6 16.02 -34.45 5.66
CA SER A 6 14.88 -33.67 5.20
C SER A 6 14.17 -33.16 6.46
N ALA A 7 14.27 -31.87 6.75
CA ALA A 7 13.46 -31.22 7.78
C ALA A 7 12.00 -31.29 7.32
N VAL A 8 11.31 -32.35 7.73
CA VAL A 8 9.87 -32.45 7.60
C VAL A 8 9.31 -31.43 8.59
N ASP A 9 8.78 -30.35 8.05
CA ASP A 9 8.00 -29.35 8.78
C ASP A 9 6.74 -30.06 9.28
N ILE A 10 6.77 -30.53 10.53
CA ILE A 10 5.62 -31.15 11.17
C ILE A 10 4.65 -30.01 11.43
N VAL A 11 3.69 -29.82 10.52
CA VAL A 11 2.53 -28.97 10.75
C VAL A 11 1.74 -29.62 11.88
N ASP A 12 1.83 -29.02 13.06
CA ASP A 12 1.03 -29.36 14.22
C ASP A 12 -0.45 -29.06 13.91
N LEU A 13 -1.18 -30.11 13.51
CA LEU A 13 -2.60 -30.07 13.13
C LEU A 13 -3.54 -29.99 14.35
N ASP A 14 -3.01 -30.04 15.57
CA ASP A 14 -3.80 -30.02 16.82
C ASP A 14 -3.93 -28.61 17.42
N GLN A 15 -3.58 -27.55 16.68
CA GLN A 15 -3.90 -26.21 17.15
C GLN A 15 -5.43 -26.06 17.19
N PRO A 16 -6.04 -25.92 18.38
CA PRO A 16 -7.48 -25.76 18.47
C PRO A 16 -7.84 -24.54 17.63
N ALA A 17 -8.84 -24.68 16.75
CA ALA A 17 -9.37 -23.56 16.00
C ALA A 17 -9.72 -22.46 16.99
N MET A 18 -8.82 -21.49 17.16
CA MET A 18 -9.02 -20.39 18.09
C MET A 18 -10.26 -19.70 17.59
N GLN A 19 -11.35 -19.81 18.35
CA GLN A 19 -12.59 -19.18 17.99
C GLN A 19 -12.28 -17.68 17.88
N GLU A 20 -12.30 -17.18 16.65
CA GLU A 20 -11.87 -15.81 16.39
C GLU A 20 -12.87 -14.87 17.06
N VAL A 21 -12.49 -14.38 18.24
CA VAL A 21 -13.23 -13.30 18.90
C VAL A 21 -13.14 -12.10 17.97
N ASN A 22 -14.24 -11.85 17.27
CA ASN A 22 -14.31 -10.82 16.24
C ASN A 22 -14.66 -9.44 16.81
N GLU A 23 -15.05 -9.38 18.07
CA GLU A 23 -15.41 -8.16 18.78
C GLU A 23 -14.96 -8.23 20.24
N CYS A 24 -14.30 -7.17 20.70
CA CYS A 24 -13.91 -7.00 22.09
C CYS A 24 -15.11 -6.57 22.94
N ALA A 25 -15.08 -6.82 24.26
CA ALA A 25 -16.10 -6.36 25.20
C ALA A 25 -16.34 -4.83 25.18
N CYS A 26 -15.39 -4.03 24.68
CA CYS A 26 -15.55 -2.59 24.48
C CYS A 26 -16.22 -2.20 23.15
N GLY A 27 -16.71 -3.16 22.36
CA GLY A 27 -17.32 -2.94 21.03
C GLY A 27 -16.32 -2.82 19.87
N MET A 28 -15.02 -2.94 20.14
CA MET A 28 -14.00 -2.88 19.08
C MET A 28 -14.01 -4.15 18.22
N ARG A 29 -14.29 -4.01 16.93
CA ARG A 29 -14.20 -5.13 15.97
C ARG A 29 -12.75 -5.42 15.61
N ARG A 30 -12.37 -6.69 15.59
CA ARG A 30 -11.03 -7.16 15.21
C ARG A 30 -10.61 -6.66 13.83
N THR A 31 -11.54 -6.61 12.87
CA THR A 31 -11.30 -6.10 11.52
C THR A 31 -10.95 -4.62 11.50
N VAL A 32 -11.58 -3.82 12.38
CA VAL A 32 -11.31 -2.38 12.51
C VAL A 32 -9.91 -2.18 13.10
N LEU A 33 -9.59 -2.87 14.20
CA LEU A 33 -8.26 -2.80 14.81
C LEU A 33 -7.17 -3.25 13.83
N ARG A 34 -7.39 -4.37 13.11
CA ARG A 34 -6.47 -4.85 12.08
C ARG A 34 -6.26 -3.82 10.98
N SER A 35 -7.34 -3.19 10.50
CA SER A 35 -7.24 -2.14 9.48
C SER A 35 -6.40 -0.97 9.97
N TRP A 36 -6.62 -0.51 11.21
CA TRP A 36 -5.87 0.59 11.81
C TRP A 36 -4.38 0.27 11.92
N GLU A 37 -4.03 -0.92 12.43
CA GLU A 37 -2.62 -1.31 12.58
C GLU A 37 -1.89 -1.50 11.24
N LEU A 38 -2.60 -2.00 10.22
CA LEU A 38 -2.01 -2.28 8.90
C LEU A 38 -2.03 -1.08 7.96
N SER A 39 -2.97 -0.15 8.11
CA SER A 39 -3.12 1.02 7.22
C SER A 39 -1.84 1.86 7.04
N PRO A 40 -0.97 2.05 8.05
CA PRO A 40 0.24 2.85 7.86
C PRO A 40 1.42 2.04 7.27
N ALA A 41 1.29 0.71 7.16
CA ALA A 41 2.38 -0.16 6.73
C ALA A 41 2.90 0.16 5.32
N PRO A 42 2.03 0.40 4.30
CA PRO A 42 2.49 0.80 2.97
C PRO A 42 3.27 2.12 2.99
N GLY A 43 2.81 3.11 3.77
CA GLY A 43 3.50 4.39 3.92
C GLY A 43 4.89 4.24 4.55
N ARG A 44 5.01 3.40 5.59
CA ARG A 44 6.32 3.07 6.20
C ARG A 44 7.24 2.33 5.23
N ALA A 45 6.71 1.40 4.44
CA ALA A 45 7.49 0.67 3.44
C ALA A 45 8.01 1.63 2.35
N LEU A 46 7.14 2.50 1.82
CA LEU A 46 7.52 3.50 0.82
C LEU A 46 8.54 4.50 1.37
N ALA A 47 8.40 4.95 2.61
CA ALA A 47 9.39 5.84 3.25
C ALA A 47 10.77 5.18 3.32
N ARG A 48 10.84 3.89 3.67
CA ARG A 48 12.10 3.12 3.69
C ARG A 48 12.69 2.98 2.29
N LEU A 49 11.86 2.70 1.28
CA LEU A 49 12.31 2.61 -0.11
C LEU A 49 12.86 3.94 -0.62
N ARG A 50 12.17 5.06 -0.33
CA ARG A 50 12.64 6.41 -0.67
C ARG A 50 13.97 6.75 -0.01
N GLU A 51 14.16 6.33 1.24
CA GLU A 51 15.43 6.55 1.93
C GLU A 51 16.55 5.72 1.32
N ALA A 52 16.30 4.44 1.02
CA ALA A 52 17.29 3.55 0.44
C ALA A 52 17.69 3.89 -1.00
N HIS A 53 16.76 4.47 -1.78
CA HIS A 53 16.92 4.77 -3.21
C HIS A 53 16.60 6.24 -3.52
N ARG A 54 17.13 7.17 -2.71
CA ARG A 54 16.74 8.59 -2.77
C ARG A 54 16.96 9.23 -4.13
N GLU A 55 18.15 9.08 -4.71
CA GLU A 55 18.50 9.71 -5.99
C GLU A 55 17.63 9.21 -7.14
N GLU A 56 17.39 7.90 -7.20
CA GLU A 56 16.52 7.28 -8.21
C GLU A 56 15.05 7.72 -8.03
N TYR A 57 14.58 7.78 -6.77
CA TYR A 57 13.25 8.29 -6.47
C TYR A 57 13.08 9.76 -6.88
N GLU A 58 14.05 10.61 -6.58
CA GLU A 58 14.04 12.04 -6.96
C GLU A 58 14.03 12.19 -8.49
N HIS A 59 14.84 11.39 -9.19
CA HIS A 59 14.87 11.38 -10.64
C HIS A 59 13.49 11.03 -11.25
N TYR A 60 12.84 9.97 -10.78
CA TYR A 60 11.51 9.62 -11.26
C TYR A 60 10.46 10.66 -10.85
N LEU A 61 10.56 11.22 -9.64
CA LEU A 61 9.63 12.26 -9.19
C LEU A 61 9.69 13.49 -10.09
N ASP A 62 10.87 13.89 -10.55
CA ASP A 62 11.02 15.02 -11.46
C ASP A 62 10.44 14.73 -12.86
N GLN A 63 10.60 13.51 -13.36
CA GLN A 63 9.94 13.09 -14.61
C GLN A 63 8.41 13.14 -14.50
N GLU A 64 7.84 12.61 -13.41
CA GLU A 64 6.40 12.62 -13.17
C GLU A 64 5.84 14.04 -12.98
N ARG A 65 6.60 14.93 -12.35
CA ARG A 65 6.25 16.35 -12.24
C ARG A 65 6.22 17.03 -13.60
N ALA A 66 7.23 16.81 -14.44
CA ALA A 66 7.27 17.36 -15.78
C ALA A 66 6.09 16.88 -16.62
N SER A 67 5.80 15.58 -16.58
CA SER A 67 4.64 14.96 -17.25
C SER A 67 3.31 15.56 -16.75
N SER A 68 3.12 15.63 -15.44
CA SER A 68 1.91 16.19 -14.83
C SER A 68 1.70 17.67 -15.16
N LEU A 69 2.79 18.44 -15.22
CA LEU A 69 2.73 19.85 -15.58
C LEU A 69 2.31 20.03 -17.04
N ALA A 70 2.81 19.19 -17.96
CA ALA A 70 2.38 19.22 -19.36
C ALA A 70 0.87 18.96 -19.50
N VAL A 71 0.36 17.94 -18.79
CA VAL A 71 -1.08 17.63 -18.75
C VAL A 71 -1.88 18.78 -18.13
N PHE A 72 -1.35 19.41 -17.09
CA PHE A 72 -1.97 20.57 -16.47
C PHE A 72 -2.10 21.74 -17.47
N GLU A 73 -1.03 22.10 -18.18
CA GLU A 73 -1.05 23.22 -19.14
C GLU A 73 -2.06 22.99 -20.27
N GLU A 74 -2.18 21.75 -20.75
CA GLU A 74 -3.20 21.36 -21.73
C GLU A 74 -4.61 21.55 -21.16
N LYS A 75 -4.89 20.98 -19.99
CA LYS A 75 -6.20 21.11 -19.32
C LYS A 75 -6.53 22.57 -19.00
N TRP A 76 -5.54 23.34 -18.59
CA TRP A 76 -5.68 24.76 -18.29
C TRP A 76 -6.04 25.55 -19.54
N SER A 77 -5.34 25.30 -20.66
CA SER A 77 -5.63 25.92 -21.94
C SER A 77 -7.05 25.59 -22.43
N ALA A 78 -7.47 24.33 -22.31
CA ALA A 78 -8.84 23.91 -22.63
C ALA A 78 -9.88 24.60 -21.74
N HIS A 79 -9.60 24.70 -20.44
CA HIS A 79 -10.46 25.40 -19.49
C HIS A 79 -10.64 26.88 -19.83
N LEU A 80 -9.57 27.57 -20.22
CA LEU A 80 -9.64 28.97 -20.67
C LEU A 80 -10.42 29.13 -21.98
N ALA A 81 -10.48 28.10 -22.81
CA ALA A 81 -11.31 28.05 -24.02
C ALA A 81 -12.78 27.70 -23.75
N GLY A 82 -13.16 27.50 -22.49
CA GLY A 82 -14.54 27.20 -22.06
C GLY A 82 -14.86 25.72 -21.89
N ASP A 83 -13.88 24.82 -22.06
CA ASP A 83 -14.05 23.41 -21.68
C ASP A 83 -13.76 23.23 -20.18
N HIS A 84 -14.79 23.40 -19.37
CA HIS A 84 -14.65 23.31 -17.93
C HIS A 84 -14.54 21.89 -17.38
N GLY A 85 -14.51 20.85 -18.24
CA GLY A 85 -14.44 19.47 -17.82
C GLY A 85 -15.63 19.13 -16.93
N GLY A 86 -16.76 18.81 -17.57
CA GLY A 86 -17.91 18.25 -16.86
C GLY A 86 -17.43 17.13 -15.95
N ARG A 87 -17.60 17.31 -14.63
CA ARG A 87 -17.33 16.25 -13.65
C ARG A 87 -18.44 15.22 -13.83
N ASP A 88 -18.26 14.31 -14.78
CA ASP A 88 -18.99 13.07 -14.79
C ASP A 88 -18.58 12.35 -13.50
N GLY A 89 -19.53 12.34 -12.56
CA GLY A 89 -19.37 11.84 -11.20
C GLY A 89 -19.21 10.33 -11.11
#